data_AF-A0A4P7GKY7-F1
#
_entry.id   AF-A0A4P7GKY7-F1
#
_cell.length_a   1.000
_cell.length_b   1.000
_cell.length_c   1.000
_cell.angle_alpha   90.00
_cell.angle_beta   90.00
_cell.angle_gamma   90.00
#
_symmetry.space_group_name_H-M   'P 1'
#
loop_
_entity.id
_entity.type
_entity.pdbx_description
1 polymer ?
#
loop_
_entity_poly.entity_id
_entity_poly.type
_entity_poly.pdbx_seq_one_letter_code
_entity_poly.pdbx_strand_id
1 'polypeptide(L)'
;MTEVGPMSQPIVYFKPGCPFGIRLRTALTLHGVSHRSVRFRDDEVGAARVREVNDGNEVSPTVLVEDRWLTNPGWREVRDAGSNAERGIEPGAPWTEGP
;
A
#
# COMPACT_ATOMS: atom_id res chain seq x y z
N MET A 1 -19.88 -2.14 -21.96
CA MET A 1 -19.43 -3.11 -20.95
C MET A 1 -18.22 -2.46 -20.29
N THR A 2 -18.42 -1.70 -19.21
CA THR A 2 -17.34 -0.94 -18.59
C THR A 2 -16.58 -1.89 -17.68
N GLU A 3 -15.40 -2.31 -18.09
CA GLU A 3 -14.49 -3.05 -17.23
C GLU A 3 -13.98 -2.06 -16.18
N VAL A 4 -14.59 -2.11 -15.00
CA VAL A 4 -14.02 -1.51 -13.80
C VAL A 4 -12.72 -2.26 -13.51
N GLY A 5 -11.60 -1.74 -14.03
CA GLY A 5 -10.28 -2.12 -13.54
C GLY A 5 -10.32 -2.06 -12.02
N PRO A 6 -9.77 -3.07 -11.32
CA PRO A 6 -10.15 -3.33 -9.93
C PRO A 6 -9.91 -2.05 -9.13
N MET A 7 -10.97 -1.50 -8.54
CA MET A 7 -10.86 -0.48 -7.50
C MET A 7 -9.95 -1.08 -6.43
N SER A 8 -8.66 -0.78 -6.47
CA SER A 8 -7.64 -1.63 -5.87
C SER A 8 -7.58 -1.26 -4.40
N GLN A 9 -8.49 -1.89 -3.65
CA GLN A 9 -8.63 -1.70 -2.22
C GLN A 9 -7.27 -1.85 -1.53
N PRO A 10 -6.86 -0.87 -0.70
CA PRO A 10 -5.61 -0.96 0.07
C PRO A 10 -5.49 -2.29 0.83
N ILE A 11 -4.37 -2.99 0.66
CA ILE A 11 -4.06 -4.24 1.37
C ILE A 11 -3.06 -3.94 2.47
N VAL A 12 -3.47 -4.09 3.72
CA VAL A 12 -2.65 -3.92 4.91
C VAL A 12 -2.04 -5.26 5.31
N TYR A 13 -0.73 -5.39 5.15
CA TYR A 13 0.08 -6.50 5.64
C TYR A 13 0.55 -6.22 7.08
N PHE A 14 0.23 -7.14 8.00
CA PHE A 14 0.54 -6.97 9.42
C PHE A 14 0.90 -8.28 10.12
N LYS A 15 1.64 -8.18 11.24
CA LYS A 15 1.84 -9.29 12.17
C LYS A 15 0.75 -9.29 13.25
N PRO A 16 0.15 -10.44 13.60
CA PRO A 16 -0.78 -10.52 14.73
C PRO A 16 -0.06 -10.05 16.01
N GLY A 17 -0.70 -9.15 16.76
CA GLY A 17 -0.12 -8.55 17.97
C GLY A 17 0.72 -7.29 17.75
N CYS A 18 0.95 -6.84 16.51
CA CYS A 18 1.67 -5.58 16.26
C CYS A 18 0.80 -4.36 16.65
N PRO A 19 1.21 -3.53 17.64
CA PRO A 19 0.41 -2.39 18.07
C PRO A 19 0.24 -1.33 16.96
N PHE A 20 1.24 -1.15 16.11
CA PHE A 20 1.18 -0.23 14.97
C PHE A 20 0.17 -0.71 13.91
N GLY A 21 0.16 -2.01 13.60
CA GLY A 21 -0.82 -2.58 12.67
C GLY A 21 -2.26 -2.49 13.19
N ILE A 22 -2.46 -2.69 14.50
CA ILE A 22 -3.77 -2.48 15.13
C ILE A 22 -4.19 -1.01 15.02
N ARG A 23 -3.31 -0.06 15.35
CA ARG A 23 -3.59 1.38 15.27
C ARG A 23 -3.98 1.81 13.86
N LEU A 24 -3.23 1.39 12.85
CA LEU A 24 -3.51 1.75 11.45
C LEU A 24 -4.87 1.21 11.00
N ARG A 25 -5.14 -0.09 11.22
CA ARG A 25 -6.40 -0.72 10.83
C ARG A 25 -7.60 -0.07 11.51
N THR A 26 -7.50 0.21 12.81
CA THR A 26 -8.54 0.93 13.54
C THR A 26 -8.75 2.33 12.97
N ALA A 27 -7.68 3.08 12.67
CA ALA A 27 -7.80 4.41 12.07
C ALA A 27 -8.48 4.36 10.69
N LEU A 28 -8.11 3.41 9.83
CA LEU A 28 -8.74 3.23 8.51
C LEU A 28 -10.24 2.97 8.64
N THR A 29 -10.64 2.06 9.54
CA THR A 29 -12.04 1.77 9.80
C THR A 29 -12.80 3.00 10.34
N LEU A 30 -12.23 3.71 11.31
CA LEU A 30 -12.86 4.91 11.89
C LEU A 30 -13.03 6.04 10.88
N HIS A 31 -12.11 6.16 9.91
CA HIS A 31 -12.16 7.18 8.86
C HIS A 31 -12.90 6.71 7.60
N GLY A 32 -13.54 5.54 7.61
CA GLY A 32 -14.33 5.03 6.49
C GLY A 32 -13.49 4.64 5.26
N VAL A 33 -12.21 4.32 5.46
CA VAL A 33 -11.31 3.88 4.38
C VAL A 33 -11.45 2.36 4.22
N SER A 34 -12.07 1.94 3.12
CA SER A 34 -12.14 0.53 2.72
C SER A 34 -10.73 -0.03 2.55
N HIS A 35 -10.43 -1.12 3.26
CA HIS A 35 -9.13 -1.78 3.19
C HIS A 35 -9.27 -3.28 3.47
N ARG A 36 -8.37 -4.08 2.91
CA ARG A 36 -8.20 -5.50 3.19
C ARG A 36 -7.05 -5.68 4.18
N SER A 37 -7.21 -6.55 5.17
CA SER A 37 -6.15 -6.87 6.13
C SER A 37 -5.66 -8.29 5.90
N VAL A 38 -4.36 -8.48 5.69
CA VAL A 38 -3.72 -9.79 5.45
C VAL A 38 -2.57 -9.98 6.44
N ARG A 39 -2.47 -11.18 7.04
CA ARG A 39 -1.33 -11.51 7.90
C ARG A 39 -0.21 -12.06 7.05
N PHE A 40 1.05 -11.73 7.38
CA PHE A 40 2.22 -12.30 6.70
C PHE A 40 2.23 -13.84 6.67
N ARG A 41 1.68 -14.47 7.71
CA ARG A 41 1.58 -15.94 7.78
C ARG A 41 0.57 -16.54 6.79
N ASP A 42 -0.45 -15.78 6.38
CA ASP A 42 -1.47 -16.28 5.44
C ASP A 42 -1.07 -16.07 3.98
N ASP A 43 -0.08 -15.21 3.71
CA ASP A 43 0.34 -14.82 2.37
C ASP A 43 1.87 -14.70 2.30
N GLU A 44 2.50 -15.82 1.93
CA GLU A 44 3.96 -15.91 1.78
C GLU A 44 4.46 -15.03 0.61
N VAL A 45 3.63 -14.83 -0.43
CA VAL A 45 3.97 -13.99 -1.59
C VAL A 45 3.99 -12.53 -1.16
N GLY A 46 2.95 -12.07 -0.46
CA GLY A 46 2.89 -10.73 0.12
C GLY A 46 4.03 -10.49 1.13
N ALA A 47 4.35 -11.48 1.96
CA ALA A 47 5.50 -11.39 2.87
C ALA A 47 6.84 -11.26 2.13
N ALA A 48 7.04 -12.00 1.03
CA ALA A 48 8.22 -11.86 0.19
C ALA A 48 8.31 -10.47 -0.42
N ARG A 49 7.21 -9.93 -0.97
CA ARG A 49 7.17 -8.56 -1.50
C ARG A 49 7.48 -7.51 -0.44
N VAL A 50 6.94 -7.66 0.78
CA VAL A 50 7.25 -6.73 1.89
C VAL A 50 8.74 -6.77 2.23
N ARG A 51 9.38 -7.94 2.19
CA ARG A 51 10.84 -8.04 2.36
C ARG A 51 11.56 -7.35 1.21
N GLU A 52 11.15 -7.56 -0.04
CA GLU A 52 11.78 -6.93 -1.21
C GLU A 52 11.74 -5.39 -1.13
N VAL A 53 10.63 -4.80 -0.70
CA VAL A 53 10.49 -3.34 -0.61
C VAL A 53 11.13 -2.71 0.65
N ASN A 54 11.55 -3.54 1.61
CA ASN A 54 12.15 -3.09 2.88
C ASN A 54 13.57 -3.66 3.09
N ASP A 55 14.36 -3.78 2.02
CA ASP A 55 15.75 -4.25 2.08
C ASP A 55 15.91 -5.61 2.81
N GLY A 56 14.96 -6.51 2.60
CA GLY A 56 14.91 -7.84 3.21
C GLY A 56 14.16 -7.91 4.55
N ASN A 57 13.62 -6.81 5.06
CA ASN A 57 12.96 -6.78 6.38
C ASN A 57 11.44 -6.96 6.31
N GLU A 58 10.88 -7.77 7.21
CA GLU A 58 9.42 -7.84 7.40
C GLU A 58 8.94 -6.69 8.30
N VAL A 59 8.74 -5.52 7.71
CA VAL A 59 8.27 -4.35 8.43
C VAL A 59 6.74 -4.35 8.51
N SER A 60 6.21 -4.10 9.72
CA SER A 60 4.78 -4.05 10.01
C SER A 60 4.41 -2.70 10.62
N PRO A 61 3.30 -2.07 10.22
CA PRO A 61 2.43 -2.43 9.10
C PRO A 61 3.03 -1.99 7.75
N THR A 62 2.83 -2.79 6.71
CA THR A 62 3.11 -2.39 5.32
C THR A 62 1.81 -2.41 4.54
N VAL A 63 1.54 -1.40 3.72
CA VAL A 63 0.30 -1.30 2.95
C VAL A 63 0.60 -1.26 1.47
N LEU A 64 -0.06 -2.11 0.71
CA LEU A 64 -0.10 -2.04 -0.75
C LEU A 64 -1.34 -1.25 -1.19
N VAL A 65 -1.15 -0.19 -1.96
CA VAL A 65 -2.22 0.60 -2.55
C VAL A 65 -1.97 0.70 -4.05
N GLU A 66 -2.88 0.16 -4.86
CA GLU A 66 -2.69 -0.01 -6.32
C GLU A 66 -1.40 -0.79 -6.64
N ASP A 67 -0.29 -0.09 -6.90
CA ASP A 67 1.04 -0.66 -7.17
C ASP A 67 2.13 -0.14 -6.20
N ARG A 68 1.74 0.67 -5.21
CA ARG A 68 2.67 1.30 -4.27
C ARG A 68 2.69 0.60 -2.93
N TRP A 69 3.90 0.34 -2.45
CA TRP A 69 4.16 -0.17 -1.12
C TRP A 69 4.51 0.98 -0.18
N LEU A 70 3.71 1.12 0.88
CA LEU A 70 3.90 2.11 1.93
C LEU A 70 4.30 1.39 3.22
N THR A 71 5.48 1.73 3.75
CA THR A 71 5.99 1.15 5.00
C THR A 71 5.62 2.04 6.18
N ASN A 72 4.89 1.48 7.14
CA ASN A 72 4.37 2.17 8.32
C ASN A 72 3.60 3.49 8.03
N PRO A 73 2.65 3.50 7.07
CA PRO A 73 1.93 4.73 6.72
C PRO A 73 0.90 5.12 7.77
N GLY A 74 0.49 6.40 7.74
CA GLY A 74 -0.72 6.87 8.40
C GLY A 74 -1.98 6.64 7.55
N TRP A 75 -3.16 6.69 8.16
CA TRP A 75 -4.45 6.51 7.45
C TRP A 75 -4.68 7.55 6.33
N ARG A 76 -4.17 8.78 6.50
CA ARG A 76 -4.26 9.84 5.48
C ARG A 76 -3.46 9.49 4.23
N GLU A 77 -2.28 8.91 4.42
CA GLU A 77 -1.37 8.54 3.33
C GLU A 77 -1.94 7.37 2.53
N VAL A 78 -2.51 6.37 3.21
CA VAL A 78 -3.25 5.28 2.56
C VAL A 78 -4.44 5.81 1.74
N ARG A 79 -5.20 6.75 2.30
CA ARG A 79 -6.36 7.36 1.61
C ARG A 79 -5.93 8.19 0.41
N ASP A 80 -4.88 9.00 0.55
CA ASP A 80 -4.35 9.84 -0.51
C ASP A 80 -3.79 9.01 -1.66
N ALA A 81 -3.01 7.97 -1.34
CA ALA A 81 -2.49 7.01 -2.32
C ALA A 81 -3.61 6.33 -3.13
N GLY A 82 -4.74 5.99 -2.49
CA GLY A 82 -5.89 5.39 -3.16
C GLY A 82 -6.77 6.40 -3.91
N SER A 83 -6.67 7.70 -3.60
CA SER A 83 -7.45 8.77 -4.24
C SER A 83 -6.69 9.42 -5.40
N ASN A 84 -5.36 9.31 -5.45
CA ASN A 84 -4.50 9.92 -6.47
C ASN A 84 -4.27 9.03 -7.71
N ALA A 85 -4.97 7.90 -7.84
CA ALA A 85 -4.81 6.98 -8.97
C ALA A 85 -5.23 7.58 -10.33
N GLU A 86 -5.92 8.73 -10.34
CA GLU A 86 -6.36 9.39 -11.58
C GLU A 86 -5.38 10.47 -12.12
N ARG A 87 -4.21 10.67 -11.50
CA ARG A 87 -3.20 11.62 -12.04
C ARG A 87 -1.86 10.92 -12.19
N GLY A 88 -1.54 10.64 -13.46
CA GLY A 88 -0.37 9.90 -13.89
C GLY A 88 0.94 10.36 -13.26
N ILE A 89 1.75 9.37 -12.90
CA ILE A 89 3.19 9.53 -12.85
C ILE A 89 3.70 8.88 -14.13
N GLU A 90 4.00 9.75 -15.07
CA GLU A 90 4.72 9.42 -16.28
C GLU A 90 6.11 8.94 -15.85
N PRO A 91 6.59 7.76 -16.29
CA PRO A 91 7.98 7.37 -16.05
C PRO A 91 8.88 8.32 -16.84
N GLY A 92 9.60 9.16 -16.11
CA GLY A 92 10.85 9.82 -16.52
C GLY A 92 10.93 10.32 -17.96
N ALA A 93 10.69 11.62 -18.14
CA ALA A 93 11.07 12.33 -19.36
C ALA A 93 12.54 12.03 -19.74
N PRO A 94 12.85 11.82 -21.04
CA PRO A 94 14.23 11.68 -21.48
C PRO A 94 14.98 13.00 -21.25
N TRP A 95 16.21 12.90 -20.74
CA TRP A 95 17.14 14.03 -20.68
C TRP A 95 17.45 14.50 -22.10
N THR A 96 16.71 15.51 -22.58
CA THR A 96 17.11 16.30 -23.74
C THR A 96 17.69 17.61 -23.23
N GLU A 97 19.00 17.60 -23.02
CA GLU A 97 19.80 18.82 -23.15
C GLU A 97 20.31 18.87 -24.59
N GLY A 98 20.09 20.00 -25.25
CA GLY A 98 20.70 20.41 -26.50
C GLY A 98 20.50 21.92 -26.65
N PRO A 99 20.88 22.52 -27.78
CA PRO A 99 22.05 22.24 -28.62
C PRO A 99 23.37 22.81 -28.03
#